data_AF-A0A521ATP9-F1
#
_entry.id   AF-A0A521ATP9-F1
#
_cell.length_a   1.000
_cell.length_b   1.000
_cell.length_c   1.000
_cell.angle_alpha   90.00
_cell.angle_beta   90.00
_cell.angle_gamma   90.00
#
_symmetry.space_group_name_H-M   'P 1'
#
loop_
_entity.id
_entity.type
_entity.pdbx_description
1 polymer ?
#
loop_
_entity_poly.entity_id
_entity_poly.type
_entity_poly.pdbx_seq_one_letter_code
_entity_poly.pdbx_strand_id
1 'polypeptide(L)'
;MELVTPSIGLVFWTTLTFVLLIMLLSKFAWKPIVAALNDREKSIEDALNAAEKAKEELSRLNVESDKLIKAARVERDKMLKEAKTLSDSLIHEAKVQAHAEGAKMIAKAHHEINNQKLAALAEVKNQVGALSIQIAEKILRKKFADAKEQEALVTELLKDVKLN
;
A
#
# COMPACT_ATOMS: atom_id res chain seq x y z
N MET A 1 98.69 16.84 59.97
CA MET A 1 97.43 16.31 59.38
C MET A 1 96.27 16.75 60.27
N GLU A 2 95.79 17.99 60.11
CA GLU A 2 94.61 18.49 60.84
C GLU A 2 93.65 19.22 59.89
N LEU A 3 93.26 18.57 58.80
CA LEU A 3 92.35 19.13 57.78
C LEU A 3 91.20 18.20 57.40
N VAL A 4 90.94 17.16 58.21
CA VAL A 4 89.87 16.18 57.93
C VAL A 4 89.12 15.77 59.21
N THR A 5 88.89 16.71 60.12
CA THR A 5 87.78 16.58 61.07
C THR A 5 86.85 17.77 60.84
N PRO A 6 85.62 17.56 60.34
CA PRO A 6 84.68 18.66 60.22
C PRO A 6 84.50 19.27 61.60
N SER A 7 84.54 20.61 61.68
CA SER A 7 84.31 21.30 62.93
C SER A 7 82.97 20.84 63.52
N ILE A 8 82.95 20.48 64.80
CA ILE A 8 81.76 19.92 65.47
C ILE A 8 80.54 20.85 65.31
N GLY A 9 80.78 22.16 65.23
CA GLY A 9 79.74 23.15 64.91
C GLY A 9 79.12 22.99 63.52
N LEU A 10 79.91 22.70 62.47
CA LEU A 10 79.39 22.52 61.12
C LEU A 10 78.52 21.25 61.02
N VAL A 11 78.93 20.16 61.66
CA VAL A 11 78.15 18.90 61.71
C VAL A 11 76.83 19.10 62.47
N PHE A 12 76.85 19.84 63.58
CA PHE A 12 75.63 20.15 64.34
C PHE A 12 74.63 20.98 63.52
N TRP A 13 75.08 22.09 62.92
CA TRP A 13 74.21 22.95 62.11
C TRP A 13 73.68 22.25 60.86
N THR A 14 74.52 21.49 60.14
CA THR A 14 74.07 20.72 58.97
C THR A 14 73.04 19.65 59.34
N THR A 15 73.24 18.95 60.46
CA THR A 15 72.27 17.96 60.97
C THR A 15 70.97 18.62 61.38
N LEU A 16 71.03 19.76 62.08
CA LEU A 16 69.85 20.52 62.49
C LEU A 16 69.06 21.02 61.27
N THR A 17 69.72 21.56 60.25
CA THR A 17 69.06 21.99 59.01
C THR A 17 68.50 20.81 58.22
N PHE A 18 69.17 19.66 58.23
CA PHE A 18 68.70 18.45 57.55
C PHE A 18 67.45 17.88 58.22
N VAL A 19 67.41 17.84 59.55
CA VAL A 19 66.23 17.42 60.32
C VAL A 19 65.07 18.39 60.11
N LEU A 20 65.32 19.71 60.12
CA LEU A 20 64.30 20.71 59.81
C LEU A 20 63.76 20.56 58.37
N LEU A 21 64.64 20.31 57.40
CA LEU A 21 64.25 20.05 56.01
C LEU A 21 63.38 18.79 55.90
N ILE A 22 63.74 17.69 56.58
CA ILE A 22 62.94 16.46 56.61
C ILE A 22 61.56 16.72 57.21
N MET A 23 61.47 17.47 58.31
CA MET A 23 60.17 17.82 58.92
C MET A 23 59.31 18.69 57.98
N LEU A 24 59.92 19.64 57.28
CA LEU A 24 59.23 20.43 56.26
C LEU A 24 58.75 19.54 55.11
N LEU A 25 59.61 18.69 54.54
CA LEU A 25 59.24 17.82 53.43
C LEU A 25 58.20 16.77 53.83
N SER A 26 58.28 16.19 55.02
CA SER A 26 57.29 15.19 55.47
C SER A 26 55.90 15.80 55.59
N LYS A 27 55.80 17.06 56.05
CA LYS A 27 54.51 17.75 56.19
C LYS A 27 53.98 18.32 54.88
N PHE A 28 54.87 18.86 54.02
CA PHE A 28 54.47 19.61 52.82
C PHE A 28 54.48 18.79 51.54
N ALA A 29 55.41 17.84 51.36
CA ALA A 29 55.54 17.08 50.11
C ALA A 29 54.74 15.76 50.11
N TRP A 30 54.54 15.13 51.27
CA TRP A 30 53.86 13.82 51.32
C TRP A 30 52.39 13.90 50.93
N LYS A 31 51.68 14.93 51.41
CA LYS A 31 50.26 15.16 51.10
C LYS A 31 49.98 15.32 49.59
N PRO A 32 50.65 16.22 48.84
CA PRO A 32 50.39 16.39 47.42
C PRO A 32 50.78 15.16 46.58
N ILE A 33 51.83 14.43 46.98
CA ILE A 33 52.24 13.20 46.26
C ILE A 33 51.17 12.12 46.38
N VAL A 34 50.67 11.86 47.60
CA VAL A 34 49.62 10.86 47.82
C VAL A 34 48.30 11.30 47.18
N ALA A 35 47.97 12.59 47.24
CA ALA A 35 46.79 13.13 46.56
C ALA A 35 46.85 12.91 45.05
N ALA A 36 47.99 13.22 44.41
CA ALA A 36 48.17 13.00 42.97
C ALA A 36 48.10 11.51 42.57
N LEU A 37 48.59 10.61 43.43
CA LEU A 37 48.47 9.17 43.20
C LEU A 37 47.01 8.69 43.30
N ASN A 38 46.29 9.13 44.35
CA ASN A 38 44.88 8.79 44.53
C ASN A 38 44.00 9.36 43.41
N ASP A 39 44.26 10.58 42.96
CA ASP A 39 43.54 11.19 41.82
C ASP A 39 43.77 10.38 40.54
N ARG A 40 44.99 9.90 40.32
CA ARG A 40 45.33 9.05 39.18
C ARG A 40 44.63 7.69 39.28
N GLU A 41 44.67 7.05 40.45
CA GLU A 41 44.00 5.77 40.69
C GLU A 41 42.49 5.90 40.43
N LYS A 42 41.86 6.92 41.02
CA LYS A 42 40.44 7.21 40.82
C LYS A 42 40.10 7.49 39.36
N SER A 43 40.91 8.28 38.66
CA SER A 43 40.69 8.55 37.24
C SER A 43 40.79 7.29 36.38
N ILE A 44 41.68 6.35 36.72
CA ILE A 44 41.80 5.08 36.01
C ILE A 44 40.59 4.19 36.31
N GLU A 45 40.18 4.10 37.57
CA GLU A 45 39.00 3.35 37.98
C GLU A 45 37.74 3.89 37.28
N ASP A 46 37.54 5.21 37.28
CA ASP A 46 36.40 5.86 36.62
C ASP A 46 36.43 5.60 35.10
N ALA A 47 37.60 5.66 34.46
CA ALA A 47 37.74 5.38 33.03
C ALA A 47 37.45 3.91 32.69
N LEU A 48 37.91 2.96 33.52
CA LEU A 48 37.63 1.53 33.36
C LEU A 48 36.14 1.23 33.55
N ASN A 49 35.52 1.79 34.61
CA ASN A 49 34.10 1.66 34.87
C ASN A 49 33.25 2.25 33.74
N ALA A 50 33.65 3.40 33.19
CA ALA A 50 32.99 4.00 32.04
C ALA A 50 33.12 3.13 30.78
N ALA A 51 34.29 2.55 30.53
CA ALA A 51 34.51 1.65 29.41
C ALA A 51 33.68 0.36 29.52
N GLU A 52 33.58 -0.22 30.72
CA GLU A 52 32.77 -1.41 30.96
C GLU A 52 31.28 -1.13 30.78
N LYS A 53 30.77 -0.01 31.32
CA LYS A 53 29.38 0.43 31.09
C LYS A 53 29.10 0.68 29.61
N ALA A 54 30.01 1.33 28.89
CA ALA A 54 29.85 1.55 27.45
C ALA A 54 29.80 0.23 26.68
N LYS A 55 30.61 -0.76 27.06
CA LYS A 55 30.58 -2.09 26.44
C LYS A 55 29.28 -2.83 26.72
N GLU A 56 28.78 -2.77 27.96
CA GLU A 56 27.50 -3.35 28.33
C GLU A 56 26.34 -2.69 27.57
N GLU A 57 26.33 -1.36 27.49
CA GLU A 57 25.32 -0.60 26.77
C GLU A 57 25.35 -0.90 25.27
N LEU A 58 26.53 -1.00 24.66
CA LEU A 58 26.68 -1.43 23.27
C LEU A 58 26.14 -2.85 23.04
N SER A 59 26.41 -3.78 23.96
CA SER A 59 25.87 -5.14 23.87
C SER A 59 24.34 -5.13 23.96
N ARG A 60 23.77 -4.37 24.90
CA ARG A 60 22.32 -4.19 25.04
C ARG A 60 21.71 -3.58 23.78
N LEU A 61 22.30 -2.52 23.25
CA LEU A 61 21.82 -1.84 22.04
C LEU A 61 21.86 -2.76 20.82
N ASN A 62 22.90 -3.58 20.68
CA ASN A 62 22.96 -4.57 19.60
C ASN A 62 21.84 -5.60 19.72
N VAL A 63 21.59 -6.13 20.92
CA VAL A 63 20.49 -7.08 21.15
C VAL A 63 19.13 -6.44 20.87
N GLU A 64 18.93 -5.18 21.26
CA GLU A 64 17.70 -4.45 21.00
C GLU A 64 17.50 -4.16 19.51
N SER A 65 18.56 -3.72 18.82
CA SER A 65 18.56 -3.52 17.37
C SER A 65 18.21 -4.81 16.62
N ASP A 66 18.82 -5.94 16.99
CA ASP A 66 18.49 -7.25 16.41
C ASP A 66 17.04 -7.65 16.65
N LYS A 67 16.50 -7.37 17.84
CA LYS A 67 15.09 -7.60 18.16
C LYS A 67 14.18 -6.72 17.30
N LEU A 68 14.50 -5.43 17.14
CA LEU A 68 13.76 -4.49 16.31
C LEU A 68 13.77 -4.93 14.83
N ILE A 69 14.93 -5.33 14.30
CA ILE A 69 15.05 -5.84 12.92
C ILE A 69 14.21 -7.10 12.73
N LYS A 70 14.23 -8.03 13.70
CA LYS A 70 13.40 -9.25 13.64
C LYS A 70 11.91 -8.91 13.68
N ALA A 71 11.49 -8.03 14.59
CA ALA A 71 10.11 -7.58 14.69
C ALA A 71 9.64 -6.88 13.39
N ALA A 72 10.47 -6.00 12.83
CA ALA A 72 10.19 -5.34 11.56
C ALA A 72 10.04 -6.32 10.39
N ARG A 73 10.87 -7.39 10.34
CA ARG A 73 10.74 -8.45 9.33
C ARG A 73 9.44 -9.22 9.47
N VAL A 74 9.05 -9.58 10.70
CA VAL A 74 7.78 -10.28 10.97
C VAL A 74 6.59 -9.42 10.56
N GLU A 75 6.60 -8.13 10.93
CA GLU A 75 5.52 -7.21 10.58
C GLU A 75 5.44 -6.97 9.06
N ARG A 76 6.59 -6.82 8.39
CA ARG A 76 6.66 -6.77 6.93
C ARG A 76 6.05 -8.02 6.29
N ASP A 77 6.42 -9.21 6.76
CA ASP A 77 5.92 -10.47 6.19
C ASP A 77 4.42 -10.63 6.42
N LYS A 78 3.92 -10.19 7.58
CA LYS A 78 2.49 -10.11 7.86
C LYS A 78 1.79 -9.15 6.89
N MET A 79 2.31 -7.94 6.70
CA MET A 79 1.76 -6.94 5.78
C MET A 79 1.75 -7.45 4.34
N LEU A 80 2.81 -8.11 3.87
CA LEU A 80 2.87 -8.70 2.54
C LEU A 80 1.84 -9.84 2.37
N LYS A 81 1.65 -10.67 3.39
CA LYS A 81 0.65 -11.73 3.38
C LYS A 81 -0.77 -11.14 3.32
N GLU A 82 -1.07 -10.16 4.15
CA GLU A 82 -2.36 -9.45 4.16
C GLU A 82 -2.63 -8.76 2.83
N ALA A 83 -1.64 -8.06 2.26
CA ALA A 83 -1.75 -7.43 0.96
C ALA A 83 -2.03 -8.45 -0.16
N LYS A 84 -1.38 -9.62 -0.13
CA LYS A 84 -1.64 -10.70 -1.08
C LYS A 84 -3.06 -11.25 -0.95
N THR A 85 -3.50 -11.55 0.27
CA THR A 85 -4.87 -12.04 0.52
C THR A 85 -5.92 -11.01 0.09
N LEU A 86 -5.70 -9.73 0.38
CA LEU A 86 -6.59 -8.65 -0.07
C LEU A 86 -6.61 -8.53 -1.60
N SER A 87 -5.44 -8.59 -2.25
CA SER A 87 -5.33 -8.57 -3.71
C SER A 87 -6.09 -9.74 -4.34
N ASP A 88 -5.92 -10.95 -3.82
CA ASP A 88 -6.62 -12.14 -4.32
C ASP A 88 -8.14 -12.00 -4.15
N SER A 89 -8.59 -11.47 -3.01
CA SER A 89 -10.00 -11.18 -2.74
C SER A 89 -10.56 -10.13 -3.71
N LEU A 90 -9.84 -9.04 -3.94
CA LEU A 90 -10.25 -7.98 -4.88
C LEU A 90 -10.34 -8.51 -6.31
N ILE A 91 -9.38 -9.32 -6.75
CA ILE A 91 -9.41 -9.95 -8.08
C ILE A 91 -10.61 -10.89 -8.19
N HIS A 92 -10.90 -11.67 -7.14
CA HIS A 92 -12.07 -12.54 -7.12
C HIS A 92 -13.37 -11.74 -7.21
N GLU A 93 -13.53 -10.72 -6.38
CA GLU A 93 -14.72 -9.86 -6.39
C GLU A 93 -14.90 -9.15 -7.74
N ALA A 94 -13.82 -8.59 -8.30
CA ALA A 94 -13.85 -7.94 -9.61
C ALA A 94 -14.27 -8.93 -10.72
N LYS A 95 -13.79 -10.18 -10.68
CA LYS A 95 -14.22 -11.23 -11.63
C LYS A 95 -15.71 -11.55 -11.47
N VAL A 96 -16.19 -11.70 -10.24
CA VAL A 96 -17.61 -11.98 -9.96
C VAL A 96 -18.49 -10.84 -10.47
N GLN A 97 -18.12 -9.58 -10.18
CA GLN A 97 -18.83 -8.41 -10.68
C GLN A 97 -18.81 -8.34 -12.20
N ALA A 98 -17.65 -8.54 -12.84
CA ALA A 98 -17.53 -8.56 -14.30
C ALA A 98 -18.41 -9.63 -14.96
N HIS A 99 -18.48 -10.84 -14.37
CA HIS A 99 -19.37 -11.89 -14.85
C HIS A 99 -20.86 -11.52 -14.69
N ALA A 100 -21.24 -10.92 -13.56
CA ALA A 100 -22.61 -10.48 -13.33
C ALA A 100 -23.02 -9.36 -14.29
N GLU A 101 -22.15 -8.37 -14.53
CA GLU A 101 -22.36 -7.30 -15.49
C GLU A 101 -22.41 -7.83 -16.93
N GLY A 102 -21.52 -8.76 -17.29
CA GLY A 102 -21.53 -9.43 -18.58
C GLY A 102 -22.83 -10.18 -18.84
N ALA A 103 -23.32 -10.96 -17.85
CA ALA A 103 -24.60 -11.65 -17.94
C ALA A 103 -25.78 -10.67 -18.12
N LYS A 104 -25.76 -9.55 -17.38
CA LYS A 104 -26.76 -8.48 -17.51
C LYS A 104 -26.73 -7.82 -18.89
N MET A 105 -25.54 -7.60 -19.45
CA MET A 105 -25.35 -7.04 -20.79
C MET A 105 -25.89 -7.99 -21.87
N ILE A 106 -25.57 -9.28 -21.78
CA ILE A 106 -26.08 -10.30 -22.71
C ILE A 106 -27.61 -10.41 -22.62
N ALA A 107 -28.18 -10.41 -21.41
CA ALA A 107 -29.63 -10.43 -21.24
C ALA A 107 -30.31 -9.21 -21.86
N LYS A 108 -29.73 -8.01 -21.69
CA LYS A 108 -30.21 -6.79 -22.36
C LYS A 108 -30.11 -6.89 -23.89
N ALA A 109 -29.00 -7.36 -24.42
CA ALA A 109 -28.81 -7.54 -25.86
C ALA A 109 -29.86 -8.51 -26.44
N HIS A 110 -30.15 -9.63 -25.77
CA HIS A 110 -31.21 -10.54 -26.20
C HIS A 110 -32.60 -9.87 -26.20
N HIS A 111 -32.89 -9.06 -25.20
CA HIS A 111 -34.15 -8.31 -25.14
C HIS A 111 -34.25 -7.29 -26.29
N GLU A 112 -33.19 -6.54 -26.57
CA GLU A 112 -33.12 -5.60 -27.69
C GLU A 112 -33.25 -6.30 -29.05
N ILE A 113 -32.56 -7.42 -29.25
CA ILE A 113 -32.67 -8.23 -30.48
C ILE A 113 -34.11 -8.72 -30.68
N ASN A 114 -34.78 -9.19 -29.63
CA ASN A 114 -36.17 -9.64 -29.73
C ASN A 114 -37.10 -8.47 -30.10
N ASN A 115 -36.90 -7.30 -29.50
CA ASN A 115 -37.67 -6.10 -29.84
C ASN A 115 -37.43 -5.66 -31.30
N GLN A 116 -36.18 -5.67 -31.76
CA GLN A 116 -35.84 -5.35 -33.15
C GLN A 116 -36.44 -6.36 -34.13
N LYS A 117 -36.44 -7.66 -33.79
CA LYS A 117 -37.09 -8.70 -34.58
C LYS A 117 -38.59 -8.46 -34.70
N LEU A 118 -39.26 -8.11 -33.59
CA LEU A 118 -40.68 -7.80 -33.60
C LEU A 118 -40.98 -6.55 -34.46
N ALA A 119 -40.16 -5.51 -34.35
CA ALA A 119 -40.28 -4.31 -35.18
C ALA A 119 -40.09 -4.62 -36.67
N ALA A 120 -39.06 -5.41 -37.02
CA ALA A 120 -38.81 -5.83 -38.41
C ALA A 120 -39.97 -6.68 -38.96
N LEU A 121 -40.54 -7.58 -38.16
CA LEU A 121 -41.71 -8.36 -38.57
C LEU A 121 -42.95 -7.48 -38.79
N ALA A 122 -43.15 -6.45 -37.97
CA ALA A 122 -44.24 -5.49 -38.14
C ALA A 122 -44.04 -4.68 -39.44
N GLU A 123 -42.80 -4.25 -39.71
CA GLU A 123 -42.45 -3.55 -40.95
C GLU A 123 -42.72 -4.42 -42.19
N VAL A 124 -42.28 -5.69 -42.18
CA VAL A 124 -42.55 -6.63 -43.27
C VAL A 124 -44.06 -6.82 -43.47
N LYS A 125 -44.85 -6.99 -42.40
CA LYS A 125 -46.31 -7.10 -42.50
C LYS A 125 -46.94 -5.88 -43.15
N ASN A 126 -46.48 -4.68 -42.80
CA ASN A 126 -46.96 -3.44 -43.41
C ASN A 126 -46.61 -3.36 -44.90
N GLN A 127 -45.38 -3.74 -45.27
CA GLN A 127 -44.94 -3.77 -46.66
C GLN A 127 -45.75 -4.79 -47.49
N VAL A 128 -45.97 -6.00 -46.96
CA VAL A 128 -46.79 -7.03 -47.61
C VAL A 128 -48.24 -6.53 -47.77
N GLY A 129 -48.83 -5.92 -46.73
CA GLY A 129 -50.17 -5.35 -46.80
C GLY A 129 -50.30 -4.28 -47.89
N ALA A 130 -49.34 -3.36 -47.97
CA ALA A 130 -49.28 -2.35 -49.02
C ALA A 130 -49.16 -2.97 -50.42
N LEU A 131 -48.31 -3.99 -50.58
CA LEU A 131 -48.13 -4.69 -51.85
C LEU A 131 -49.41 -5.44 -52.26
N SER A 132 -50.09 -6.10 -51.31
CA SER A 132 -51.37 -6.77 -51.54
C SER A 132 -52.46 -5.81 -52.00
N ILE A 133 -52.54 -4.61 -51.42
CA ILE A 133 -53.48 -3.56 -51.87
C ILE A 133 -53.15 -3.11 -53.29
N GLN A 134 -51.87 -2.88 -53.62
CA GLN A 134 -51.45 -2.51 -54.97
C GLN A 134 -51.77 -3.59 -56.01
N ILE A 135 -51.57 -4.87 -55.66
CA ILE A 135 -51.92 -6.00 -56.53
C ILE A 135 -53.44 -6.07 -56.72
N ALA A 136 -54.22 -5.95 -55.63
CA ALA A 136 -55.67 -5.92 -55.70
C ALA A 136 -56.18 -4.78 -56.58
N GLU A 137 -55.63 -3.56 -56.43
CA GLU A 137 -55.96 -2.41 -57.28
C GLU A 137 -55.66 -2.68 -58.75
N LYS A 138 -54.49 -3.28 -59.06
CA LYS A 138 -54.09 -3.60 -60.43
C LYS A 138 -54.98 -4.67 -61.05
N ILE A 139 -55.39 -5.69 -60.29
CA ILE A 139 -56.32 -6.72 -60.73
C ILE A 139 -57.71 -6.12 -60.98
N LEU A 140 -58.23 -5.31 -60.05
CA LEU A 140 -59.50 -4.59 -60.20
C LEU A 140 -59.48 -3.74 -61.48
N ARG A 141 -58.46 -2.89 -61.66
CA ARG A 141 -58.32 -2.03 -62.86
C ARG A 141 -58.30 -2.86 -64.15
N LYS A 142 -57.66 -4.03 -64.15
CA LYS A 142 -57.63 -4.93 -65.32
C LYS A 142 -58.98 -5.59 -65.57
N LYS A 143 -59.70 -6.00 -64.52
CA LYS A 143 -61.05 -6.59 -64.60
C LYS A 143 -62.09 -5.58 -65.05
N PHE A 144 -61.98 -4.33 -64.59
CA PHE A 144 -62.82 -3.22 -65.02
C PHE A 144 -62.43 -2.61 -66.37
N ALA A 145 -61.44 -3.14 -67.09
CA ALA A 145 -61.13 -2.70 -68.45
C ALA A 145 -62.10 -3.30 -69.50
N ASP A 146 -62.86 -4.34 -69.14
CA ASP A 146 -63.86 -4.98 -69.99
C ASP A 146 -65.28 -4.47 -69.66
N ALA A 147 -65.98 -3.93 -70.65
CA ALA A 147 -67.32 -3.37 -70.49
C ALA A 147 -68.35 -4.42 -70.01
N LYS A 148 -68.15 -5.70 -70.36
CA LYS A 148 -69.04 -6.80 -69.91
C LYS A 148 -68.94 -7.06 -68.41
N GLU A 149 -67.75 -6.96 -67.82
CA GLU A 149 -67.57 -7.17 -66.38
C GLU A 149 -68.08 -5.98 -65.55
N GLN A 150 -67.99 -4.75 -66.08
CA GLN A 150 -68.62 -3.58 -65.47
C GLN A 150 -70.15 -3.69 -65.42
N GLU A 151 -70.77 -4.11 -66.53
CA GLU A 151 -72.23 -4.28 -66.62
C GLU A 151 -72.73 -5.43 -65.72
N ALA A 152 -71.96 -6.51 -65.60
CA ALA A 152 -72.24 -7.61 -64.68
C ALA A 152 -72.20 -7.18 -63.20
N LEU A 153 -71.19 -6.39 -62.79
CA LEU A 153 -71.11 -5.87 -61.42
C LEU A 153 -72.27 -4.90 -61.10
N VAL A 154 -72.63 -4.02 -62.03
CA VAL A 154 -73.78 -3.12 -61.86
C VAL A 154 -75.07 -3.93 -61.70
N THR A 155 -75.24 -4.98 -62.49
CA THR A 155 -76.40 -5.87 -62.39
C THR A 155 -76.43 -6.62 -61.05
N GLU A 156 -75.28 -7.07 -60.54
CA GLU A 156 -75.13 -7.75 -59.25
C GLU A 156 -75.41 -6.80 -58.07
N LEU A 157 -74.81 -5.61 -58.07
CA LEU A 157 -75.06 -4.57 -57.04
C LEU A 157 -76.53 -4.11 -57.05
N LEU A 158 -77.16 -3.99 -58.22
CA LEU A 158 -78.59 -3.68 -58.33
C LEU A 158 -79.48 -4.85 -57.86
N LYS A 159 -78.96 -6.08 -57.81
CA LYS A 159 -79.63 -7.27 -57.27
C LYS A 159 -79.58 -7.27 -55.74
N ASP A 160 -78.44 -6.92 -55.16
CA ASP A 160 -78.26 -6.79 -53.70
C ASP A 160 -79.00 -5.58 -53.12
N VAL A 161 -79.06 -4.46 -53.85
CA VAL A 161 -79.81 -3.26 -53.41
C VAL A 161 -81.33 -3.44 -53.50
N LYS A 162 -81.81 -4.43 -54.27
CA LYS A 162 -83.25 -4.74 -54.39
C LYS A 162 -83.75 -5.81 -53.42
N LEU A 163 -82.93 -6.23 -52.45
CA LEU A 163 -83.34 -7.11 -51.35
C LEU A 163 -83.40 -6.35 -50.02
N ASN A 164 -84.32 -5.37 -49.99
CA ASN A 164 -85.02 -4.89 -48.79
C ASN A 164 -86.38 -4.33 -49.22
#